data_AF-A0A1A9QD71-F1
#
_entry.id   AF-A0A1A9QD71-F1
#
_cell.length_a   1.000
_cell.length_b   1.000
_cell.length_c   1.000
_cell.angle_alpha   90.00
_cell.angle_beta   90.00
_cell.angle_gamma   90.00
#
_symmetry.space_group_name_H-M   'P 1'
#
loop_
_entity.id
_entity.type
_entity.pdbx_description
1 polymer ?
#
loop_
_entity_poly.entity_id
_entity_poly.type
_entity_poly.pdbx_seq_one_letter_code
_entity_poly.pdbx_strand_id
1 'polypeptide(L)'
;MNRAGFEGIEKASTEDLMKIVKAYKEALKSGKKFEKMEEVEVDGKTDEEIGEQIKGGCRRIAVSGVSSVNKDTGRRFCVVPVTVEETLKKQGIRFLDVDGNGDDTHWGEKVELLFGSGKANESMKKENDSSKKVDMIKASCRDLKTAPTTSGGFNSFLTVATTYCSIKGK
;
A
#
# COMPACT_ATOMS: atom_id res chain seq x y z
N MET A 1 5.31 13.10 -14.31
CA MET A 1 4.65 11.89 -14.86
C MET A 1 3.56 11.45 -13.88
N ASN A 2 2.28 11.61 -14.23
CA ASN A 2 1.17 10.95 -13.51
C ASN A 2 1.09 9.50 -14.01
N ARG A 3 1.81 8.57 -13.36
CA ARG A 3 1.67 7.14 -13.67
C ARG A 3 0.56 6.58 -12.76
N ALA A 4 -0.52 6.08 -13.37
CA ALA A 4 -1.61 5.35 -12.69
C ALA A 4 -2.38 6.12 -11.59
N GLY A 5 -2.59 7.43 -11.74
CA GLY A 5 -3.39 8.22 -10.79
C GLY A 5 -2.69 8.60 -9.47
N PHE A 6 -1.40 8.28 -9.34
CA PHE A 6 -0.57 8.73 -8.23
C PHE A 6 0.13 10.04 -8.57
N GLU A 7 0.16 10.95 -7.61
CA GLU A 7 0.94 12.17 -7.70
C GLU A 7 2.41 11.86 -7.51
N GLY A 8 3.29 12.43 -8.34
CA GLY A 8 4.73 12.23 -8.22
C GLY A 8 5.31 12.90 -6.97
N ILE A 9 6.43 12.36 -6.46
CA ILE A 9 7.13 12.87 -5.27
C ILE A 9 7.48 14.37 -5.34
N GLU A 10 7.57 14.95 -6.53
CA GLU A 10 7.77 16.40 -6.73
C GLU A 10 6.68 17.27 -6.08
N LYS A 11 5.49 16.71 -5.86
CA LYS A 11 4.37 17.38 -5.18
C LYS A 11 4.26 17.05 -3.69
N ALA A 12 5.15 16.22 -3.15
CA ALA A 12 5.11 15.81 -1.76
C ALA A 12 5.33 17.01 -0.83
N SER A 13 4.50 17.11 0.21
CA SER A 13 4.74 18.06 1.29
C SER A 13 5.99 17.66 2.11
N THR A 14 6.46 18.54 3.00
CA THR A 14 7.54 18.20 3.94
C THR A 14 7.20 16.98 4.79
N GLU A 15 5.95 16.88 5.25
CA GLU A 15 5.48 15.73 6.05
C GLU A 15 5.50 14.43 5.24
N ASP A 16 5.07 14.48 3.98
CA ASP A 16 5.11 13.34 3.08
C ASP A 16 6.54 12.87 2.82
N LEU A 17 7.47 13.81 2.63
CA LEU A 17 8.89 13.49 2.46
C LEU A 17 9.46 12.82 3.70
N MET A 18 9.13 13.27 4.90
CA MET A 18 9.55 12.60 6.13
C MET A 18 9.00 11.15 6.20
N LYS A 19 7.76 10.92 5.80
CA LYS A 19 7.17 9.56 5.72
C LYS A 19 7.92 8.68 4.71
N ILE A 20 8.25 9.21 3.54
CA ILE A 20 9.03 8.54 2.51
C ILE A 20 10.42 8.18 3.04
N VAL A 21 11.14 9.15 3.62
CA VAL A 21 12.50 8.97 4.15
C VAL A 21 12.52 7.91 5.24
N LYS A 22 11.58 7.96 6.19
CA LYS A 22 11.44 6.94 7.23
C LYS A 22 11.25 5.55 6.63
N ALA A 23 10.29 5.39 5.73
CA ALA A 23 10.01 4.11 5.09
C ALA A 23 11.18 3.61 4.23
N TYR A 24 11.92 4.52 3.60
CA TYR A 24 13.12 4.19 2.81
C TYR A 24 14.25 3.67 3.70
N LYS A 25 14.51 4.34 4.83
CA LYS A 25 15.47 3.88 5.85
C LYS A 25 15.10 2.50 6.39
N GLU A 26 13.82 2.27 6.68
CA GLU A 26 13.32 0.96 7.12
C GLU A 26 13.50 -0.12 6.04
N ALA A 27 13.23 0.21 4.78
CA ALA A 27 13.43 -0.71 3.65
C ALA A 27 14.89 -1.14 3.52
N LEU A 28 15.86 -0.21 3.66
CA LEU A 28 17.29 -0.52 3.66
C LEU A 28 17.70 -1.44 4.82
N LYS A 29 17.14 -1.23 6.01
CA LYS A 29 17.42 -2.06 7.20
C LYS A 29 16.81 -3.45 7.12
N SER A 30 15.72 -3.61 6.37
CA SER A 30 14.91 -4.83 6.40
C SER A 30 15.60 -6.09 5.86
N GLY A 31 16.75 -5.96 5.18
CA GLY A 31 17.52 -7.08 4.63
C GLY A 31 16.81 -7.89 3.53
N LYS A 32 15.54 -7.59 3.25
CA LYS A 32 14.80 -8.10 2.09
C LYS A 32 15.37 -7.45 0.84
N LYS A 33 15.21 -8.09 -0.34
CA LYS A 33 15.64 -7.61 -1.66
C LYS A 33 15.06 -6.22 -1.98
N PHE A 34 15.63 -5.18 -1.38
CA PHE A 34 15.35 -3.78 -1.64
C PHE A 34 16.59 -3.21 -2.31
N GLU A 35 16.41 -2.79 -3.55
CA GLU A 35 17.47 -2.11 -4.28
C GLU A 35 17.35 -0.62 -4.06
N LYS A 36 18.37 -0.11 -3.37
CA LYS A 36 18.61 1.30 -3.10
C LYS A 36 18.66 2.09 -4.41
N MET A 37 18.05 3.27 -4.43
CA MET A 37 18.21 4.22 -5.53
C MET A 37 19.66 4.69 -5.63
N GLU A 38 20.15 4.85 -6.86
CA GLU A 38 21.46 5.41 -7.14
C GLU A 38 21.62 6.81 -6.54
N GLU A 39 22.77 7.09 -5.93
CA GLU A 39 23.15 8.37 -5.29
C GLU A 39 22.32 8.79 -4.06
N VAL A 40 21.45 7.93 -3.51
CA VAL A 40 20.74 8.23 -2.25
C VAL A 40 21.57 7.76 -1.05
N GLU A 41 22.41 8.59 -0.47
CA GLU A 41 23.17 8.30 0.74
C GLU A 41 22.35 8.54 2.01
N VAL A 42 22.34 7.56 2.91
CA VAL A 42 21.61 7.65 4.18
C VAL A 42 22.54 7.92 5.36
N ASP A 43 23.77 7.42 5.30
CA ASP A 43 24.72 7.54 6.39
C ASP A 43 25.27 8.98 6.46
N GLY A 44 25.15 9.60 7.64
CA GLY A 44 25.64 10.97 7.86
C GLY A 44 24.83 12.08 7.18
N LYS A 45 23.62 11.78 6.66
CA LYS A 45 22.73 12.74 6.00
C LYS A 45 21.49 13.07 6.85
N THR A 46 21.02 14.31 6.76
CA THR A 46 19.74 14.72 7.39
C THR A 46 18.55 14.15 6.63
N ASP A 47 17.37 14.15 7.25
CA ASP A 47 16.15 13.68 6.59
C ASP A 47 15.79 14.55 5.38
N GLU A 48 16.05 15.87 5.43
CA GLU A 48 15.86 16.76 4.28
C GLU A 48 16.80 16.42 3.12
N GLU A 49 18.09 16.21 3.40
CA GLU A 49 19.08 15.84 2.38
C GLU A 49 18.70 14.52 1.71
N ILE A 50 18.30 13.52 2.50
CA ILE A 50 17.85 12.23 1.99
C ILE A 50 16.59 12.40 1.13
N GLY A 51 15.63 13.21 1.58
CA GLY A 51 14.41 13.51 0.83
C GLY A 51 14.69 14.11 -0.55
N GLU A 52 15.60 15.08 -0.63
CA GLU A 52 16.02 15.69 -1.91
C GLU A 52 16.77 14.70 -2.80
N GLN A 53 17.61 13.84 -2.23
CA GLN A 53 18.28 12.78 -2.99
C GLN A 53 17.27 11.76 -3.55
N ILE A 54 16.24 11.38 -2.78
CA ILE A 54 15.17 10.51 -3.27
C ILE A 54 14.42 11.16 -4.43
N LYS A 55 14.08 12.46 -4.36
CA LYS A 55 13.50 13.19 -5.50
C LYS A 55 14.42 13.13 -6.73
N GLY A 56 15.71 13.39 -6.56
CA GLY A 56 16.71 13.28 -7.63
C GLY A 56 16.75 11.88 -8.25
N GLY A 57 16.78 10.84 -7.42
CA GLY A 57 16.72 9.44 -7.84
C GLY A 57 15.44 9.12 -8.64
N CYS A 58 14.31 9.66 -8.20
CA CYS A 58 13.03 9.51 -8.89
C CYS A 58 12.99 10.18 -10.26
N ARG A 59 13.62 11.37 -10.41
CA ARG A 59 13.79 12.02 -11.71
C ARG A 59 14.63 11.17 -12.66
N ARG A 60 15.74 10.59 -12.16
CA ARG A 60 16.59 9.68 -12.96
C ARG A 60 15.82 8.46 -13.42
N ILE A 61 15.12 7.77 -12.51
CA ILE A 61 14.27 6.61 -12.82
C ILE A 61 13.24 6.92 -13.92
N ALA A 62 12.69 8.14 -13.94
CA ALA A 62 11.74 8.56 -14.96
C ALA A 62 12.38 8.74 -16.35
N VAL A 63 13.66 9.12 -16.42
CA VAL A 63 14.39 9.43 -17.66
C VAL A 63 15.11 8.21 -18.25
N SER A 64 15.77 7.38 -17.44
CA SER A 64 16.71 6.34 -17.91
C SER A 64 16.07 5.07 -18.46
N GLY A 65 14.73 4.96 -18.45
CA GLY A 65 14.05 3.71 -18.83
C GLY A 65 14.17 2.67 -17.71
N VAL A 66 13.03 2.10 -17.33
CA VAL A 66 12.92 1.45 -16.01
C VAL A 66 13.24 -0.04 -16.11
N SER A 67 14.38 -0.48 -15.56
CA SER A 67 14.59 -1.91 -15.21
C SER A 67 13.45 -2.39 -14.30
N SER A 68 13.17 -3.70 -14.25
CA SER A 68 12.08 -4.23 -13.39
C SER A 68 12.23 -3.81 -11.93
N VAL A 69 13.47 -3.66 -11.46
CA VAL A 69 13.76 -3.24 -10.10
C VAL A 69 13.52 -1.73 -9.89
N ASN A 70 13.93 -0.90 -10.84
CA ASN A 70 13.63 0.53 -10.80
C ASN A 70 12.11 0.80 -10.81
N LYS A 71 11.28 -0.17 -11.25
CA LYS A 71 9.81 -0.05 -11.24
C LYS A 71 9.24 -0.21 -9.83
N ASP A 72 9.74 -1.14 -9.01
CA ASP A 72 9.20 -1.35 -7.66
C ASP A 72 9.61 -0.21 -6.72
N THR A 73 10.90 0.10 -6.67
CA THR A 73 11.43 1.24 -5.91
C THR A 73 10.77 2.55 -6.36
N GLY A 74 10.60 2.74 -7.67
CA GLY A 74 9.88 3.89 -8.22
C GLY A 74 8.41 3.97 -7.80
N ARG A 75 7.67 2.85 -7.83
CA ARG A 75 6.26 2.82 -7.40
C ARG A 75 6.10 3.12 -5.91
N ARG A 76 7.05 2.70 -5.08
CA ARG A 76 6.97 2.83 -3.63
C ARG A 76 7.39 4.20 -3.12
N PHE A 77 8.42 4.79 -3.72
CA PHE A 77 9.07 5.99 -3.17
C PHE A 77 9.04 7.20 -4.09
N CYS A 78 8.63 7.09 -5.36
CA CYS A 78 8.57 8.23 -6.29
C CYS A 78 7.17 8.84 -6.45
N VAL A 79 6.31 8.58 -5.47
CA VAL A 79 4.94 9.08 -5.42
C VAL A 79 4.66 9.70 -4.06
N VAL A 80 3.69 10.60 -4.00
CA VAL A 80 3.13 11.08 -2.72
C VAL A 80 2.54 9.86 -2.00
N PRO A 81 2.89 9.62 -0.72
CA PRO A 81 2.35 8.50 0.04
C PRO A 81 0.84 8.60 0.12
N VAL A 82 0.17 7.50 -0.20
CA VAL A 82 -1.27 7.35 0.02
C VAL A 82 -1.54 5.96 0.58
N THR A 83 -2.67 5.81 1.26
CA THR A 83 -3.11 4.51 1.77
C THR A 83 -3.86 3.72 0.71
N VAL A 84 -4.11 2.44 0.98
CA VAL A 84 -5.00 1.60 0.18
C VAL A 84 -6.40 2.21 0.12
N GLU A 85 -6.95 2.68 1.24
CA GLU A 85 -8.27 3.31 1.28
C GLU A 85 -8.34 4.55 0.38
N GLU A 86 -7.36 5.46 0.47
CA GLU A 86 -7.32 6.66 -0.35
C GLU A 86 -7.20 6.33 -1.85
N THR A 87 -6.43 5.29 -2.17
CA THR A 87 -6.27 4.81 -3.54
C THR A 87 -7.58 4.26 -4.09
N LEU A 88 -8.29 3.43 -3.32
CA LEU A 88 -9.60 2.90 -3.72
C LEU A 88 -10.63 4.03 -3.86
N LYS A 89 -10.63 4.99 -2.93
CA LYS A 89 -11.52 6.16 -3.00
C LYS A 89 -11.31 6.96 -4.30
N LYS A 90 -10.06 7.18 -4.72
CA LYS A 90 -9.74 7.83 -6.01
C LYS A 90 -10.25 7.04 -7.22
N GLN A 91 -10.45 5.73 -7.09
CA GLN A 91 -11.00 4.85 -8.12
C GLN A 91 -12.53 4.74 -8.06
N GLY A 92 -13.20 5.48 -7.16
CA GLY A 92 -14.64 5.36 -6.94
C GLY A 92 -15.03 4.04 -6.26
N ILE A 93 -14.11 3.45 -5.50
CA ILE A 93 -14.33 2.22 -4.74
C ILE A 93 -14.39 2.59 -3.25
N ARG A 94 -15.45 2.14 -2.56
CA ARG A 94 -15.67 2.43 -1.15
C ARG A 94 -15.13 1.29 -0.30
N PHE A 95 -14.24 1.60 0.64
CA PHE A 95 -13.80 0.66 1.67
C PHE A 95 -14.97 0.37 2.63
N LEU A 96 -15.16 -0.90 2.98
CA LEU A 96 -16.21 -1.32 3.90
C LEU A 96 -15.87 -0.92 5.34
N ASP A 97 -16.90 -0.66 6.15
CA ASP A 97 -16.75 -0.36 7.56
C ASP A 97 -16.19 -1.57 8.32
N VAL A 98 -14.94 -1.43 8.78
CA VAL A 98 -14.20 -2.46 9.54
C VAL A 98 -14.29 -2.28 11.05
N ASP A 99 -14.83 -1.15 11.52
CA ASP A 99 -14.85 -0.78 12.93
C ASP A 99 -16.26 -0.76 13.52
N GLY A 100 -17.28 -0.62 12.66
CA GLY A 100 -18.69 -0.70 13.01
C GLY A 100 -19.46 -1.77 12.24
N ASN A 101 -20.78 -1.55 12.20
CA ASN A 101 -21.78 -2.48 11.65
C ASN A 101 -22.46 -1.92 10.40
N GLY A 102 -21.94 -0.83 9.82
CA GLY A 102 -22.57 -0.14 8.69
C GLY A 102 -22.68 -0.99 7.41
N ASP A 103 -21.94 -2.10 7.35
CA ASP A 103 -21.75 -2.92 6.16
C ASP A 103 -21.92 -4.44 6.41
N ASP A 104 -22.60 -4.84 7.48
CA ASP A 104 -22.67 -6.26 7.88
C ASP A 104 -23.20 -7.20 6.79
N THR A 105 -24.18 -6.75 6.00
CA THR A 105 -24.70 -7.53 4.85
C THR A 105 -23.62 -7.77 3.79
N HIS A 106 -22.77 -6.79 3.52
CA HIS A 106 -21.68 -6.94 2.56
C HIS A 106 -20.56 -7.83 3.10
N TRP A 107 -20.32 -7.81 4.41
CA TRP A 107 -19.31 -8.68 5.02
C TRP A 107 -19.63 -10.17 4.85
N GLY A 108 -20.91 -10.55 4.89
CA GLY A 108 -21.34 -11.92 4.58
C GLY A 108 -20.90 -12.35 3.18
N GLU A 109 -21.18 -11.53 2.16
CA GLU A 109 -20.79 -11.79 0.76
C GLU A 109 -19.26 -11.89 0.60
N LYS A 110 -18.50 -11.05 1.31
CA LYS A 110 -17.03 -11.07 1.27
C LYS A 110 -16.43 -12.30 1.94
N VAL A 111 -17.04 -12.78 3.02
CA VAL A 111 -16.68 -14.05 3.66
C VAL A 111 -16.92 -15.20 2.69
N GLU A 112 -18.10 -15.30 2.08
CA GLU A 112 -18.39 -16.36 1.10
C GLU A 112 -17.39 -16.35 -0.05
N LEU A 113 -17.07 -15.17 -0.59
CA LEU A 113 -16.09 -15.02 -1.67
C LEU A 113 -14.68 -15.46 -1.25
N LEU A 114 -14.20 -15.04 -0.07
CA LEU A 114 -12.87 -15.39 0.41
C LEU A 114 -12.73 -16.89 0.64
N PHE A 115 -13.69 -17.49 1.32
CA PHE A 115 -13.68 -18.90 1.68
C PHE A 115 -13.94 -19.80 0.46
N GLY A 116 -14.85 -19.41 -0.44
CA GLY A 116 -15.10 -20.11 -1.70
C GLY A 116 -13.93 -20.05 -2.68
N SER A 117 -13.10 -19.01 -2.60
CA SER A 117 -11.91 -18.86 -3.47
C SER A 117 -10.70 -19.70 -3.04
N GLY A 118 -10.74 -20.35 -1.87
CA GLY A 118 -9.61 -21.11 -1.31
C GLY A 118 -8.44 -20.25 -0.82
N LYS A 119 -8.55 -18.92 -0.87
CA LYS A 119 -7.51 -17.96 -0.44
C LYS A 119 -7.55 -17.62 1.05
N ALA A 120 -8.55 -18.11 1.78
CA ALA A 120 -8.55 -18.05 3.24
C ALA A 120 -7.31 -18.77 3.79
N ASN A 121 -6.70 -18.23 4.85
CA ASN A 121 -5.59 -18.90 5.51
C ASN A 121 -6.10 -20.10 6.35
N GLU A 122 -5.19 -20.94 6.83
CA GLU A 122 -5.56 -22.17 7.55
C GLU A 122 -6.31 -21.90 8.87
N SER A 123 -6.06 -20.78 9.55
CA SER A 123 -6.82 -20.42 10.75
C SER A 123 -8.25 -20.02 10.40
N MET A 124 -8.45 -19.24 9.34
CA MET A 124 -9.77 -18.86 8.84
C MET A 124 -10.56 -20.09 8.40
N LYS A 125 -9.96 -21.00 7.63
CA LYS A 125 -10.65 -22.21 7.12
C LYS A 125 -11.23 -23.13 8.20
N LYS A 126 -10.59 -23.17 9.38
CA LYS A 126 -11.03 -24.00 10.51
C LYS A 126 -12.20 -23.38 11.29
N GLU A 127 -12.48 -22.10 11.08
CA GLU A 127 -13.60 -21.43 11.71
C GLU A 127 -14.91 -21.87 11.04
N ASN A 128 -15.92 -22.19 11.84
CA ASN A 128 -17.26 -22.59 11.36
C ASN A 128 -18.32 -21.54 11.71
N ASP A 129 -18.03 -20.66 12.65
CA ASP A 129 -18.90 -19.56 13.06
C ASP A 129 -18.83 -18.40 12.06
N SER A 130 -19.96 -18.06 11.45
CA SER A 130 -20.03 -16.98 10.45
C SER A 130 -19.67 -15.61 11.03
N SER A 131 -20.03 -15.33 12.28
CA SER A 131 -19.70 -14.06 12.93
C SER A 131 -18.20 -13.93 13.13
N LYS A 132 -17.54 -15.00 13.58
CA LYS A 132 -16.08 -15.01 13.75
C LYS A 132 -15.34 -14.87 12.41
N LYS A 133 -15.86 -15.46 11.34
CA LYS A 133 -15.30 -15.24 9.99
C LYS A 133 -15.36 -13.78 9.57
N VAL A 134 -16.47 -13.11 9.86
CA VAL A 134 -16.64 -11.66 9.62
C VAL A 134 -15.61 -10.86 10.43
N ASP A 135 -15.41 -11.18 11.70
CA ASP A 135 -14.43 -10.48 12.53
C ASP A 135 -13.00 -10.68 12.03
N MET A 136 -12.64 -11.89 11.61
CA MET A 136 -11.32 -12.20 11.05
C MET A 136 -11.05 -11.44 9.75
N ILE A 137 -12.03 -11.34 8.84
CA ILE A 137 -11.86 -10.58 7.60
C ILE A 137 -11.83 -9.07 7.88
N LYS A 138 -12.68 -8.55 8.78
CA LYS A 138 -12.65 -7.14 9.22
C LYS A 138 -11.27 -6.77 9.79
N ALA A 139 -10.71 -7.63 10.66
CA ALA A 139 -9.39 -7.43 11.22
C ALA A 139 -8.29 -7.38 10.13
N SER A 140 -8.29 -8.33 9.20
CA SER A 140 -7.34 -8.30 8.07
C SER A 140 -7.51 -7.06 7.20
N CYS A 141 -8.75 -6.62 6.97
CA CYS A 141 -9.04 -5.44 6.18
C CYS A 141 -8.62 -4.14 6.89
N ARG A 142 -8.68 -4.09 8.24
CA ARG A 142 -8.21 -2.93 9.03
C ARG A 142 -6.73 -2.65 8.79
N ASP A 143 -5.90 -3.69 8.78
CA ASP A 143 -4.47 -3.54 8.51
C ASP A 143 -4.19 -3.09 7.08
N LEU A 144 -4.97 -3.59 6.11
CA LEU A 144 -4.85 -3.20 4.71
C LEU A 144 -5.28 -1.74 4.48
N LYS A 145 -6.33 -1.28 5.17
CA LYS A 145 -6.92 0.05 5.02
C LYS A 145 -5.88 1.17 5.08
N THR A 146 -4.97 1.08 6.05
CA THR A 146 -3.96 2.10 6.35
C THR A 146 -2.59 1.82 5.73
N ALA A 147 -2.43 0.69 5.03
CA ALA A 147 -1.15 0.31 4.44
C ALA A 147 -0.72 1.36 3.39
N PRO A 148 0.47 1.98 3.53
CA PRO A 148 0.92 3.04 2.63
C PRO A 148 1.55 2.48 1.36
N THR A 149 1.57 3.28 0.29
CA THR A 149 2.25 2.99 -0.99
C THR A 149 3.73 2.63 -0.86
N THR A 150 4.41 3.08 0.19
CA THR A 150 5.80 2.74 0.50
C THR A 150 5.99 1.26 0.91
N SER A 151 4.90 0.55 1.21
CA SER A 151 4.91 -0.87 1.58
C SER A 151 5.31 -1.77 0.41
N GLY A 152 6.23 -2.71 0.62
CA GLY A 152 6.69 -3.64 -0.43
C GLY A 152 5.61 -4.55 -1.01
N GLY A 153 4.46 -4.71 -0.33
CA GLY A 153 3.31 -5.49 -0.80
C GLY A 153 2.14 -4.66 -1.31
N PHE A 154 2.29 -3.35 -1.48
CA PHE A 154 1.16 -2.44 -1.67
C PHE A 154 0.19 -2.84 -2.80
N ASN A 155 0.69 -3.25 -3.97
CA ASN A 155 -0.18 -3.67 -5.08
C ASN A 155 -0.98 -4.94 -4.74
N SER A 156 -0.37 -5.88 -4.02
CA SER A 156 -1.06 -7.08 -3.52
C SER A 156 -2.10 -6.68 -2.47
N PHE A 157 -1.76 -5.76 -1.56
CA PHE A 157 -2.69 -5.23 -0.57
C PHE A 157 -3.88 -4.55 -1.22
N LEU A 158 -3.64 -3.73 -2.24
CA LEU A 158 -4.69 -3.08 -3.03
C LEU A 158 -5.58 -4.09 -3.73
N THR A 159 -5.00 -5.14 -4.32
CA THR A 159 -5.76 -6.22 -4.98
C THR A 159 -6.66 -6.97 -3.99
N VAL A 160 -6.12 -7.32 -2.82
CA VAL A 160 -6.86 -7.98 -1.74
C VAL A 160 -7.98 -7.07 -1.23
N ALA A 161 -7.68 -5.80 -0.96
CA ALA A 161 -8.67 -4.84 -0.48
C ALA A 161 -9.78 -4.55 -1.50
N THR A 162 -9.44 -4.44 -2.78
CA THR A 162 -10.40 -4.29 -3.89
C THR A 162 -11.39 -5.45 -3.91
N THR A 163 -10.89 -6.68 -3.68
CA THR A 163 -11.71 -7.89 -3.77
C THR A 163 -12.55 -8.09 -2.52
N TYR A 164 -11.92 -7.99 -1.35
CA TYR A 164 -12.44 -8.53 -0.08
C TYR A 164 -12.82 -7.46 0.94
N CYS A 165 -12.33 -6.22 0.81
CA CYS A 165 -12.52 -5.16 1.81
C CYS A 165 -13.32 -3.96 1.29
N SER A 166 -13.86 -4.05 0.07
CA SER A 166 -14.48 -2.90 -0.58
C SER A 166 -15.61 -3.31 -1.53
N ILE A 167 -16.42 -2.32 -1.88
CA ILE A 167 -17.49 -2.41 -2.87
C ILE A 167 -17.36 -1.26 -3.86
N LYS A 168 -17.92 -1.44 -5.06
CA LYS A 168 -18.02 -0.34 -6.03
C LYS A 168 -18.81 0.79 -5.39
N GLY A 169 -18.22 1.99 -5.34
CA GLY A 169 -18.89 3.18 -4.83
C GLY A 169 -20.13 3.46 -5.69
N LYS A 170 -21.22 3.88 -5.03
CA LYS A 170 -22.33 4.56 -5.71
C LYS A 170 -21.93 5.98 -6.02
#